data_AF-A0A7X0EGG7-F1
#
_entry.id   AF-A0A7X0EGG7-F1
#
_cell.length_a   1.000
_cell.length_b   1.000
_cell.length_c   1.000
_cell.angle_alpha   90.00
_cell.angle_beta   90.00
_cell.angle_gamma   90.00
#
_symmetry.space_group_name_H-M   'P 1'
#
loop_
_entity.id
_entity.type
_entity.pdbx_description
1 polymer ?
#
loop_
_entity_poly.entity_id
_entity_poly.type
_entity_poly.pdbx_seq_one_letter_code
_entity_poly.pdbx_strand_id
1 'polypeptide(L)'
;MPRDPYTDLSWDFSRALDPVVLSRDCGFEPDPWQADMLRCDAKDILLLSTRQGGKSTSTSIKALHVALYPPRITVPATVLLISPSQRQSGELFDKVYGCWRKIDPAYQSETDNQTEVMLRNGSRIVSLPGVAKTIRGYSAADLVVYDEASEIDDDVFVAAGPALANTNGTQIALSTPKGRRGKFFHWWQRGGDRWARFRVTADECPRITPEFLERMRTDMSPQAFRQEFYCEFYDAESAAFSGETVDRAMRRDFDVFL
;
A
#
# COMPACT_ATOMS: atom_id res chain seq x y z
N MET A 1 21.29 -0.64 -28.42
CA MET A 1 20.74 -0.08 -29.66
C MET A 1 19.46 0.66 -29.31
N PRO A 2 19.18 1.84 -29.88
CA PRO A 2 17.87 2.47 -29.75
C PRO A 2 16.82 1.47 -30.27
N ARG A 3 15.74 1.25 -29.52
CA ARG A 3 14.61 0.44 -30.01
C ARG A 3 13.96 1.20 -31.17
N ASP A 4 13.46 0.47 -32.16
CA ASP A 4 12.67 1.04 -33.25
C ASP A 4 11.44 1.79 -32.68
N PRO A 5 11.11 3.00 -33.17
CA PRO A 5 10.02 3.82 -32.62
C PRO A 5 8.65 3.14 -32.62
N TYR A 6 8.36 2.25 -33.58
CA TYR A 6 7.11 1.47 -33.57
C TYR A 6 7.11 0.41 -32.46
N THR A 7 8.26 -0.24 -32.27
CA THR A 7 8.49 -1.15 -31.15
C THR A 7 8.37 -0.41 -29.81
N ASP A 8 8.87 0.82 -29.71
CA ASP A 8 8.79 1.65 -28.50
C ASP A 8 7.34 2.02 -28.16
N LEU A 9 6.55 2.45 -29.14
CA LEU A 9 5.14 2.78 -28.95
C LEU A 9 4.29 1.56 -28.56
N SER A 10 4.48 0.41 -29.24
CA SER A 10 3.76 -0.83 -28.90
C SER A 10 4.07 -1.30 -27.48
N TRP A 11 5.31 -1.11 -27.03
CA TRP A 11 5.75 -1.46 -25.70
C TRP A 11 5.16 -0.53 -24.64
N ASP A 12 5.11 0.77 -24.93
CA ASP A 12 4.48 1.76 -24.06
C ASP A 12 2.97 1.50 -23.88
N PHE A 13 2.27 1.16 -24.97
CA PHE A 13 0.86 0.71 -24.88
C PHE A 13 0.70 -0.55 -24.04
N SER A 14 1.63 -1.50 -24.14
CA SER A 14 1.58 -2.73 -23.35
C SER A 14 1.68 -2.45 -21.85
N ARG A 15 2.56 -1.52 -21.45
CA ARG A 15 2.67 -1.03 -20.07
C ARG A 15 1.41 -0.29 -19.61
N ALA A 16 0.86 0.56 -20.48
CA ALA A 16 -0.36 1.32 -20.18
C ALA A 16 -1.55 0.39 -19.88
N LEU A 17 -1.71 -0.66 -20.69
CA LEU A 17 -2.82 -1.62 -20.59
C LEU A 17 -2.65 -2.64 -19.47
N ASP A 18 -1.41 -3.04 -19.16
CA ASP A 18 -1.13 -4.03 -18.11
C ASP A 18 0.06 -3.61 -17.21
N PRO A 19 -0.20 -3.19 -15.96
CA PRO A 19 0.85 -2.80 -15.02
C PRO A 19 1.82 -3.94 -14.67
N VAL A 20 1.48 -5.21 -14.97
CA VAL A 20 2.42 -6.34 -14.85
C VAL A 20 3.54 -6.27 -15.88
N VAL A 21 3.31 -5.67 -17.05
CA VAL A 21 4.38 -5.44 -18.03
C VAL A 21 5.38 -4.42 -17.47
N LEU A 22 4.87 -3.36 -16.84
CA LEU A 22 5.69 -2.35 -16.16
C LEU A 22 6.53 -2.96 -15.04
N SER A 23 5.96 -3.87 -14.25
CA SER A 23 6.69 -4.52 -13.14
C SER A 23 7.92 -5.28 -13.65
N ARG A 24 7.76 -6.02 -14.75
CA ARG A 24 8.85 -6.80 -15.36
C ARG A 24 9.96 -5.92 -15.90
N ASP A 25 9.62 -4.79 -16.49
CA ASP A 25 10.61 -3.79 -16.93
C ASP A 25 11.37 -3.16 -15.77
N CYS A 26 10.75 -3.06 -14.60
CA CYS A 26 11.45 -2.72 -13.37
C CYS A 26 12.30 -3.86 -12.79
N GLY A 27 12.41 -4.99 -13.50
CA GLY A 27 13.13 -6.19 -13.06
C GLY A 27 12.44 -6.94 -11.94
N PHE A 28 11.11 -6.85 -11.86
CA PHE A 28 10.29 -7.48 -10.84
C PHE A 28 9.24 -8.39 -11.48
N GLU A 29 9.41 -9.71 -11.31
CA GLU A 29 8.37 -10.67 -11.66
C GLU A 29 7.38 -10.77 -10.48
N PRO A 30 6.11 -10.38 -10.68
CA PRO A 30 5.13 -10.38 -9.60
C PRO A 30 4.63 -11.79 -9.32
N ASP A 31 4.44 -12.11 -8.04
CA ASP A 31 3.64 -13.27 -7.64
C ASP A 31 2.18 -13.10 -8.14
N PRO A 32 1.38 -14.18 -8.23
CA PRO A 32 0.00 -14.10 -8.71
C PRO A 32 -0.85 -13.03 -8.01
N TRP A 33 -0.80 -12.97 -6.67
CA TRP A 33 -1.55 -11.97 -5.91
C TRP A 33 -1.08 -10.53 -6.20
N GLN A 34 0.20 -10.34 -6.52
CA GLN A 34 0.77 -9.03 -6.87
C GLN A 34 0.28 -8.61 -8.25
N ALA A 35 0.21 -9.54 -9.20
CA ALA A 35 -0.36 -9.28 -10.51
C ALA A 35 -1.86 -8.90 -10.40
N ASP A 36 -2.62 -9.62 -9.58
CA ASP A 36 -4.03 -9.31 -9.33
C ASP A 36 -4.22 -7.94 -8.68
N MET A 37 -3.39 -7.62 -7.67
CA MET A 37 -3.41 -6.32 -7.01
C MET A 37 -3.01 -5.18 -7.97
N LEU A 38 -1.99 -5.38 -8.80
CA LEU A 38 -1.56 -4.41 -9.81
C LEU A 38 -2.69 -4.13 -10.81
N ARG A 39 -3.45 -5.15 -11.23
CA ARG A 39 -4.56 -5.03 -12.18
C ARG A 39 -5.89 -4.59 -11.56
N CYS A 40 -6.00 -4.62 -10.23
CA CYS A 40 -7.20 -4.19 -9.52
C CYS A 40 -7.54 -2.71 -9.82
N ASP A 41 -8.81 -2.47 -10.15
CA ASP A 41 -9.39 -1.17 -10.51
C ASP A 41 -10.36 -0.62 -9.43
N ALA A 42 -10.53 -1.35 -8.32
CA ALA A 42 -11.31 -0.91 -7.18
C ALA A 42 -10.77 0.42 -6.63
N LYS A 43 -11.68 1.30 -6.20
CA LYS A 43 -11.32 2.63 -5.66
C LYS A 43 -10.76 2.58 -4.25
N ASP A 44 -11.09 1.53 -3.51
CA ASP A 44 -10.70 1.33 -2.12
C ASP A 44 -10.04 -0.05 -2.01
N ILE A 45 -8.72 -0.09 -1.81
CA ILE A 45 -7.95 -1.33 -1.73
C ILE A 45 -7.28 -1.44 -0.36
N LEU A 46 -7.43 -2.59 0.30
CA LEU A 46 -6.66 -2.97 1.47
C LEU A 46 -5.72 -4.12 1.14
N LEU A 47 -4.47 -3.99 1.55
CA LEU A 47 -3.46 -5.04 1.45
C LEU A 47 -2.91 -5.36 2.84
N LEU A 48 -3.25 -6.54 3.36
CA LEU A 48 -2.70 -7.08 4.58
C LEU A 48 -1.73 -8.20 4.21
N SER A 49 -0.44 -7.97 4.40
CA SER A 49 0.60 -8.90 3.97
C SER A 49 1.56 -9.18 5.11
N THR A 50 2.12 -10.38 5.13
CA THR A 50 3.30 -10.69 5.94
C THR A 50 4.45 -9.72 5.62
N ARG A 51 5.36 -9.52 6.57
CA ARG A 51 6.60 -8.80 6.28
C ARG A 51 7.37 -9.50 5.18
N GLN A 52 8.05 -8.69 4.36
CA GLN A 52 8.80 -9.17 3.20
C GLN A 52 7.96 -9.89 2.13
N GLY A 53 6.62 -9.85 2.20
CA GLY A 53 5.75 -10.40 1.15
C GLY A 53 5.86 -9.66 -0.19
N GLY A 54 6.32 -8.40 -0.18
CA GLY A 54 6.46 -7.57 -1.39
C GLY A 54 5.42 -6.47 -1.55
N LYS A 55 4.64 -6.20 -0.48
CA LYS A 55 3.59 -5.17 -0.45
C LYS A 55 4.03 -3.79 -0.96
N SER A 56 5.14 -3.26 -0.45
CA SER A 56 5.64 -1.93 -0.81
C SER A 56 6.15 -1.89 -2.25
N THR A 57 6.73 -2.98 -2.76
CA THR A 57 7.19 -3.05 -4.17
C THR A 57 6.00 -3.00 -5.12
N SER A 58 4.96 -3.79 -4.87
CA SER A 58 3.75 -3.80 -5.69
C SER A 58 3.06 -2.43 -5.71
N THR A 59 2.95 -1.77 -4.56
CA THR A 59 2.30 -0.46 -4.48
C THR A 59 3.16 0.66 -5.08
N SER A 60 4.50 0.58 -4.99
CA SER A 60 5.39 1.48 -5.72
C SER A 60 5.24 1.34 -7.25
N ILE A 61 5.09 0.12 -7.77
CA ILE A 61 4.87 -0.11 -9.20
C ILE A 61 3.50 0.43 -9.64
N LYS A 62 2.44 0.19 -8.84
CA LYS A 62 1.12 0.78 -9.09
C LYS A 62 1.17 2.31 -9.08
N ALA A 63 1.89 2.90 -8.14
CA ALA A 63 2.10 4.35 -8.07
C ALA A 63 2.80 4.91 -9.30
N LEU A 64 3.88 4.25 -9.74
CA LEU A 64 4.57 4.64 -10.97
C LEU A 64 3.67 4.48 -12.20
N HIS A 65 2.90 3.39 -12.29
CA HIS A 65 1.98 3.13 -13.39
C HIS A 65 0.94 4.24 -13.52
N VAL A 66 0.29 4.63 -12.41
CA VAL A 66 -0.68 5.74 -12.40
C VAL A 66 -0.05 7.06 -12.81
N ALA A 67 1.21 7.31 -12.42
CA ALA A 67 1.92 8.53 -12.79
C ALA A 67 2.33 8.53 -14.28
N LEU A 68 2.76 7.39 -14.84
CA LEU A 68 3.12 7.28 -16.25
C LEU A 68 1.88 7.27 -17.16
N TYR A 69 0.81 6.63 -16.71
CA TYR A 69 -0.44 6.44 -17.44
C TYR A 69 -1.63 6.94 -16.62
N PRO A 70 -1.81 8.28 -16.52
CA PRO A 70 -2.89 8.88 -15.74
C PRO A 70 -4.27 8.36 -16.18
N PRO A 71 -5.18 8.03 -15.24
CA PRO A 71 -6.55 7.65 -15.55
C PRO A 71 -7.31 8.75 -16.32
N ARG A 72 -6.96 10.01 -16.07
CA ARG A 72 -7.46 11.16 -16.83
C ARG A 72 -6.45 11.54 -17.92
N ILE A 73 -6.69 11.08 -19.14
CA ILE A 73 -5.76 11.18 -20.28
C ILE A 73 -5.23 12.61 -20.52
N THR A 74 -6.02 13.65 -20.25
CA THR A 74 -5.66 15.05 -20.52
C THR A 74 -5.09 15.80 -19.32
N VAL A 75 -5.01 15.18 -18.15
CA VAL A 75 -4.58 15.84 -16.89
C VAL A 75 -3.49 15.01 -16.23
N PRO A 76 -2.33 15.60 -15.90
CA PRO A 76 -1.29 14.86 -15.19
C PRO A 76 -1.78 14.31 -13.85
N ALA A 77 -1.24 13.16 -13.45
CA ALA A 77 -1.61 12.52 -12.20
C ALA A 77 -0.85 13.12 -11.01
N THR A 78 -1.52 13.22 -9.87
CA THR A 78 -0.85 13.42 -8.58
C THR A 78 -0.97 12.15 -7.75
N VAL A 79 0.17 11.58 -7.35
CA VAL A 79 0.24 10.40 -6.50
C VAL A 79 0.84 10.77 -5.15
N LEU A 80 0.15 10.42 -4.06
CA LEU A 80 0.63 10.66 -2.69
C LEU A 80 1.03 9.34 -2.04
N LEU A 81 2.25 9.29 -1.53
CA LEU A 81 2.81 8.19 -0.76
C LEU A 81 2.91 8.63 0.70
N ILE A 82 2.11 8.04 1.58
CA ILE A 82 2.02 8.42 2.98
C ILE A 82 2.48 7.25 3.83
N SER A 83 3.44 7.49 4.73
CA SER A 83 3.95 6.48 5.67
C SER A 83 4.05 7.08 7.08
N PRO A 84 4.21 6.29 8.16
CA PRO A 84 4.17 6.82 9.52
C PRO A 84 5.24 7.88 9.82
N SER A 85 6.39 7.79 9.15
CA SER A 85 7.50 8.73 9.31
C SER A 85 8.09 9.17 7.98
N GLN A 86 8.82 10.29 7.99
CA GLN A 86 9.53 10.82 6.83
C GLN A 86 10.47 9.77 6.22
N ARG A 87 11.25 9.10 7.08
CA ARG A 87 12.18 8.05 6.66
C ARG A 87 11.45 6.91 5.94
N GLN A 88 10.36 6.41 6.49
CA GLN A 88 9.59 5.32 5.86
C GLN A 88 8.98 5.75 4.52
N SER A 89 8.49 6.99 4.43
CA SER A 89 7.96 7.52 3.18
C SER A 89 9.05 7.60 2.10
N GLY A 90 10.28 8.01 2.48
CA GLY A 90 11.45 8.00 1.60
C GLY A 90 11.81 6.60 1.09
N GLU A 91 11.76 5.57 1.94
CA GLU A 91 12.02 4.18 1.52
C GLU A 91 10.99 3.64 0.51
N LEU A 92 9.75 4.13 0.55
CA LEU A 92 8.72 3.79 -0.42
C LEU A 92 8.93 4.57 -1.74
N PHE A 93 9.28 5.85 -1.61
CA PHE A 93 9.63 6.71 -2.74
C PHE A 93 10.86 6.19 -3.50
N ASP A 94 11.90 5.75 -2.81
CA ASP A 94 13.11 5.18 -3.41
C ASP A 94 12.80 3.92 -4.24
N LYS A 95 11.80 3.13 -3.86
CA LYS A 95 11.34 1.98 -4.68
C LYS A 95 10.66 2.45 -5.97
N VAL A 96 9.83 3.48 -5.90
CA VAL A 96 9.22 4.10 -7.08
C VAL A 96 10.31 4.64 -8.00
N TYR A 97 11.21 5.44 -7.45
CA TYR A 97 12.30 6.08 -8.17
C TYR A 97 13.26 5.05 -8.78
N GLY A 98 13.60 3.99 -8.05
CA GLY A 98 14.42 2.88 -8.53
C GLY A 98 13.78 2.12 -9.69
N CYS A 99 12.46 1.91 -9.67
CA CYS A 99 11.70 1.33 -10.78
C CYS A 99 11.71 2.29 -11.98
N TRP A 100 11.42 3.57 -11.74
CA TRP A 100 11.38 4.59 -12.77
C TRP A 100 12.72 4.77 -13.51
N ARG A 101 13.85 4.83 -12.81
CA ARG A 101 15.18 4.94 -13.44
C ARG A 101 15.56 3.76 -14.33
N LYS A 102 14.93 2.59 -14.15
CA LYS A 102 15.12 1.46 -15.08
C LYS A 102 14.35 1.65 -16.38
N ILE A 103 13.25 2.40 -16.33
CA ILE A 103 12.36 2.64 -17.46
C ILE A 103 12.79 3.86 -18.27
N ASP A 104 13.14 4.97 -17.60
CA ASP A 104 13.63 6.20 -18.23
C ASP A 104 14.97 6.62 -17.60
N PRO A 105 16.07 5.89 -17.87
CA PRO A 105 17.38 6.17 -17.28
C PRO A 105 17.98 7.52 -17.70
N ALA A 106 17.47 8.12 -18.78
CA ALA A 106 18.02 9.34 -19.36
C ALA A 106 17.33 10.62 -18.85
N TYR A 107 16.21 10.49 -18.14
CA TYR A 107 15.48 11.65 -17.65
C TYR A 107 16.03 12.20 -16.35
N GLN A 108 16.10 13.52 -16.30
CA GLN A 108 16.44 14.31 -15.12
C GLN A 108 15.24 15.21 -14.83
N SER A 109 14.60 15.02 -13.68
CA SER A 109 13.46 15.85 -13.25
C SER A 109 13.95 17.17 -12.69
N GLU A 110 13.25 18.27 -13.00
CA GLU A 110 13.54 19.60 -12.43
C GLU A 110 13.21 19.69 -10.93
N THR A 111 12.28 18.87 -10.46
CA THR A 111 11.84 18.82 -9.05
C THR A 111 12.29 17.54 -8.34
N ASP A 112 13.35 16.88 -8.84
CA ASP A 112 13.88 15.69 -8.20
C ASP A 112 14.50 16.03 -6.84
N ASN A 113 13.83 15.64 -5.76
CA ASN A 113 14.35 15.71 -4.41
C ASN A 113 13.98 14.43 -3.65
N GLN A 114 14.42 14.31 -2.39
CA GLN A 114 14.17 13.10 -1.59
C GLN A 114 12.68 12.79 -1.33
N THR A 115 11.75 13.68 -1.69
CA THR A 115 10.33 13.55 -1.37
C THR A 115 9.39 13.81 -2.55
N GLU A 116 9.86 14.27 -3.70
CA GLU A 116 9.01 14.55 -4.87
C GLU A 116 9.77 14.28 -6.15
N VAL A 117 9.06 13.74 -7.15
CA VAL A 117 9.54 13.63 -8.53
C VAL A 117 8.42 14.02 -9.48
N MET A 118 8.76 14.80 -10.51
CA MET A 118 7.85 15.16 -11.60
C MET A 118 8.31 14.48 -12.90
N LEU A 119 7.40 13.75 -13.53
CA LEU A 119 7.63 13.02 -14.78
C LEU A 119 7.49 13.96 -15.99
N ARG A 120 7.98 13.51 -17.15
CA ARG A 120 7.89 14.27 -18.42
C ARG A 120 6.46 14.67 -18.80
N ASN A 121 5.48 13.85 -18.43
CA ASN A 121 4.06 14.09 -18.69
C ASN A 121 3.42 15.08 -17.69
N GLY A 122 4.21 15.68 -16.79
CA GLY A 122 3.77 16.60 -15.74
C GLY A 122 3.18 15.92 -14.51
N SER A 123 3.06 14.59 -14.50
CA SER A 123 2.56 13.87 -13.33
C SER A 123 3.61 13.92 -12.24
N ARG A 124 3.16 13.91 -10.99
CA ARG A 124 4.06 13.97 -9.84
C ARG A 124 3.76 12.88 -8.82
N ILE A 125 4.80 12.43 -8.17
CA ILE A 125 4.74 11.47 -7.07
C ILE A 125 5.36 12.16 -5.86
N VAL A 126 4.61 12.25 -4.77
CA VAL A 126 4.98 12.99 -3.57
C VAL A 126 4.98 12.07 -2.37
N SER A 127 6.06 12.08 -1.61
CA SER A 127 6.27 11.33 -0.38
C SER A 127 6.04 12.21 0.83
N LEU A 128 5.15 11.78 1.73
CA LEU A 128 4.69 12.56 2.87
C LEU A 128 4.78 11.73 4.17
N PRO A 129 5.23 12.34 5.28
CA PRO A 129 5.12 11.72 6.59
C PRO A 129 3.65 11.69 7.04
N GLY A 130 3.34 10.82 8.00
CA GLY A 130 2.02 10.63 8.59
C GLY A 130 1.62 11.77 9.53
N VAL A 131 1.69 13.00 9.04
CA VAL A 131 1.33 14.22 9.78
C VAL A 131 0.22 14.93 9.02
N ALA A 132 -1.00 14.93 9.57
CA ALA A 132 -2.19 15.46 8.90
C ALA A 132 -2.02 16.88 8.34
N LYS A 133 -1.29 17.75 9.04
CA LYS A 133 -1.00 19.13 8.58
C LYS A 133 -0.22 19.17 7.26
N THR A 134 0.70 18.24 7.04
CA THR A 134 1.54 18.19 5.82
C THR A 134 0.78 17.68 4.60
N ILE A 135 -0.34 16.98 4.84
CA ILE A 135 -1.18 16.36 3.81
C ILE A 135 -2.28 17.34 3.36
N ARG A 136 -2.77 18.17 4.28
CA ARG A 136 -3.74 19.23 3.94
C ARG A 136 -3.10 20.21 2.95
N GLY A 137 -3.76 20.40 1.82
CA GLY A 137 -3.29 21.29 0.74
C GLY A 137 -3.04 20.54 -0.57
N TYR A 138 -2.83 19.22 -0.52
CA TYR A 138 -2.93 18.40 -1.72
C TYR A 138 -4.40 18.27 -2.13
N SER A 139 -4.63 18.42 -3.42
CA SER A 139 -5.94 18.25 -4.04
C SER A 139 -5.76 17.52 -5.37
N ALA A 140 -6.86 16.94 -5.85
CA ALA A 140 -6.90 16.18 -7.09
C ALA A 140 -5.85 15.06 -7.19
N ALA A 141 -5.69 14.28 -6.11
CA ALA A 141 -4.86 13.08 -6.13
C ALA A 141 -5.55 11.96 -6.92
N ASP A 142 -4.83 11.32 -7.83
CA ASP A 142 -5.28 10.14 -8.58
C ASP A 142 -5.12 8.85 -7.79
N LEU A 143 -4.10 8.84 -6.93
CA LEU A 143 -3.79 7.72 -6.06
C LEU A 143 -3.23 8.23 -4.73
N VAL A 144 -3.73 7.67 -3.63
CA VAL A 144 -3.14 7.81 -2.30
C VAL A 144 -2.77 6.42 -1.78
N VAL A 145 -1.50 6.24 -1.43
CA VAL A 145 -0.97 5.01 -0.83
C VAL A 145 -0.62 5.28 0.63
N TYR A 146 -1.22 4.52 1.55
CA TYR A 146 -0.90 4.54 2.97
C TYR A 146 -0.08 3.30 3.34
N ASP A 147 1.25 3.43 3.38
CA ASP A 147 2.16 2.36 3.76
C ASP A 147 2.31 2.25 5.27
N GLU A 148 2.40 1.02 5.77
CA GLU A 148 2.28 0.68 7.19
C GLU A 148 1.05 1.35 7.85
N ALA A 149 -0.11 1.26 7.19
CA ALA A 149 -1.34 1.95 7.57
C ALA A 149 -1.85 1.64 8.99
N SER A 150 -1.48 0.50 9.60
CA SER A 150 -1.80 0.21 11.00
C SER A 150 -1.03 1.09 12.00
N GLU A 151 0.00 1.80 11.55
CA GLU A 151 0.86 2.67 12.34
C GLU A 151 0.63 4.16 12.07
N ILE A 152 -0.31 4.49 11.18
CA ILE A 152 -0.67 5.87 10.85
C ILE A 152 -1.85 6.31 11.73
N ASP A 153 -1.80 7.53 12.24
CA ASP A 153 -2.87 8.11 13.04
C ASP A 153 -4.16 8.34 12.22
N ASP A 154 -5.32 8.18 12.87
CA ASP A 154 -6.62 8.23 12.20
C ASP A 154 -6.90 9.58 11.49
N ASP A 155 -6.32 10.67 11.98
CA ASP A 155 -6.50 12.03 11.45
C ASP A 155 -5.82 12.24 10.09
N VAL A 156 -4.77 11.49 9.79
CA VAL A 156 -4.09 11.46 8.49
C VAL A 156 -5.03 10.97 7.40
N PHE A 157 -5.78 9.89 7.66
CA PHE A 157 -6.77 9.38 6.70
C PHE A 157 -7.88 10.40 6.45
N VAL A 158 -8.33 11.08 7.52
CA VAL A 158 -9.32 12.16 7.41
C VAL A 158 -8.79 13.34 6.61
N ALA A 159 -7.51 13.70 6.77
CA ALA A 159 -6.87 14.78 6.03
C ALA A 159 -6.65 14.45 4.54
N ALA A 160 -6.29 13.21 4.23
CA ALA A 160 -5.98 12.76 2.87
C ALA A 160 -7.23 12.46 2.02
N GLY A 161 -8.29 11.90 2.62
CA GLY A 161 -9.51 11.50 1.89
C GLY A 161 -10.08 12.56 0.94
N PRO A 162 -10.20 13.85 1.34
CA PRO A 162 -10.68 14.92 0.47
C PRO A 162 -9.86 15.14 -0.81
N ALA A 163 -8.57 14.79 -0.82
CA ALA A 163 -7.70 14.97 -1.98
C ALA A 163 -8.15 14.11 -3.19
N LEU A 164 -8.89 13.02 -2.95
CA LEU A 164 -9.39 12.09 -3.98
C LEU A 164 -10.73 12.52 -4.61
N ALA A 165 -11.41 13.52 -4.04
CA ALA A 165 -12.81 13.82 -4.37
C ALA A 165 -13.01 14.26 -5.83
N ASN A 166 -12.15 15.16 -6.33
CA ASN A 166 -12.30 15.75 -7.67
C ASN A 166 -11.92 14.78 -8.80
N THR A 167 -11.13 13.76 -8.47
CA THR A 167 -10.55 12.82 -9.43
C THR A 167 -11.28 11.49 -9.46
N ASN A 168 -12.14 11.24 -8.47
CA ASN A 168 -12.60 9.89 -8.14
C ASN A 168 -11.40 8.92 -8.06
N GLY A 169 -10.34 9.38 -7.38
CA GLY A 169 -9.07 8.70 -7.28
C GLY A 169 -9.14 7.42 -6.46
N THR A 170 -8.04 6.67 -6.46
CA THR A 170 -7.93 5.40 -5.74
C THR A 170 -7.21 5.58 -4.42
N GLN A 171 -7.62 4.86 -3.38
CA GLN A 171 -6.83 4.70 -2.16
C GLN A 171 -6.39 3.26 -1.94
N ILE A 172 -5.15 3.11 -1.50
CA ILE A 172 -4.55 1.82 -1.17
C ILE A 172 -3.97 1.93 0.23
N ALA A 173 -4.50 1.18 1.19
CA ALA A 173 -3.89 1.06 2.51
C ALA A 173 -3.23 -0.31 2.63
N LEU A 174 -1.92 -0.33 2.89
CA LEU A 174 -1.14 -1.55 3.03
C LEU A 174 -0.47 -1.60 4.40
N SER A 175 -0.44 -2.78 5.01
CA SER A 175 0.15 -2.93 6.34
C SER A 175 0.42 -4.39 6.69
N THR A 176 1.22 -4.61 7.73
CA THR A 176 1.12 -5.81 8.59
C THR A 176 0.05 -5.61 9.67
N PRO A 177 -0.50 -6.66 10.29
CA PRO A 177 -1.40 -6.50 11.43
C PRO A 177 -0.68 -5.91 12.65
N LYS A 178 -1.32 -4.96 13.34
CA LYS A 178 -0.82 -4.35 14.58
C LYS A 178 -1.94 -4.01 15.54
N GLY A 179 -2.31 -4.96 16.39
CA GLY A 179 -3.39 -4.74 17.35
C GLY A 179 -4.79 -4.74 16.69
N ARG A 180 -5.83 -4.82 17.50
CA ARG A 180 -7.24 -4.65 17.08
C ARG A 180 -7.71 -3.20 17.20
N ARG A 181 -6.94 -2.26 16.64
CA ARG A 181 -7.18 -0.81 16.80
C ARG A 181 -6.87 0.00 15.54
N GLY A 182 -7.33 1.24 15.52
CA GLY A 182 -7.07 2.20 14.46
C GLY A 182 -7.87 1.97 13.18
N LYS A 183 -7.78 2.94 12.27
CA LYS A 183 -8.58 2.97 11.04
C LYS A 183 -8.38 1.75 10.15
N PHE A 184 -7.14 1.31 9.98
CA PHE A 184 -6.82 0.18 9.11
C PHE A 184 -7.48 -1.12 9.57
N PHE A 185 -7.38 -1.46 10.86
CA PHE A 185 -8.06 -2.63 11.43
C PHE A 185 -9.59 -2.52 11.24
N HIS A 186 -10.16 -1.34 11.48
CA HIS A 186 -11.58 -1.11 11.30
C HIS A 186 -12.02 -1.32 9.84
N TRP A 187 -11.30 -0.77 8.85
CA TRP A 187 -11.59 -0.99 7.44
C TRP A 187 -11.45 -2.47 7.06
N TRP A 188 -10.41 -3.13 7.58
CA TRP A 188 -10.17 -4.54 7.32
C TRP A 188 -11.33 -5.41 7.80
N GLN A 189 -11.75 -5.24 9.05
CA GLN A 189 -12.75 -6.09 9.69
C GLN A 189 -14.20 -5.69 9.39
N ARG A 190 -14.47 -4.39 9.26
CA ARG A 190 -15.82 -3.81 9.27
C ARG A 190 -16.10 -2.87 8.09
N GLY A 191 -15.15 -2.75 7.16
CA GLY A 191 -15.28 -1.84 6.02
C GLY A 191 -16.32 -2.26 4.97
N GLY A 192 -16.86 -3.48 5.03
CA GLY A 192 -17.83 -4.00 4.06
C GLY A 192 -17.25 -4.20 2.65
N ASP A 193 -18.14 -4.32 1.66
CA ASP A 193 -17.81 -4.71 0.27
C ASP A 193 -17.22 -3.57 -0.57
N ARG A 194 -17.22 -2.33 -0.07
CA ARG A 194 -16.54 -1.23 -0.77
C ARG A 194 -15.03 -1.46 -0.94
N TRP A 195 -14.42 -2.24 -0.04
CA TRP A 195 -12.98 -2.52 -0.07
C TRP A 195 -12.67 -3.83 -0.79
N ALA A 196 -11.86 -3.76 -1.85
CA ALA A 196 -11.13 -4.92 -2.32
C ALA A 196 -10.04 -5.27 -1.30
N ARG A 197 -10.01 -6.53 -0.82
CA ARG A 197 -9.07 -6.99 0.22
C ARG A 197 -8.13 -8.04 -0.34
N PHE A 198 -6.84 -7.80 -0.16
CA PHE A 198 -5.77 -8.76 -0.44
C PHE A 198 -5.14 -9.16 0.88
N ARG A 199 -5.33 -10.41 1.32
CA ARG A 199 -4.61 -11.00 2.44
C ARG A 199 -3.53 -11.90 1.86
N VAL A 200 -2.29 -11.71 2.30
CA VAL A 200 -1.14 -12.47 1.79
C VAL A 200 -0.35 -13.01 2.97
N THR A 201 -0.49 -14.31 3.20
CA THR A 201 0.27 -15.03 4.22
C THR A 201 1.61 -15.50 3.67
N ALA A 202 2.51 -15.92 4.56
CA ALA A 202 3.89 -16.22 4.21
C ALA A 202 4.06 -17.42 3.28
N ASP A 203 3.15 -18.39 3.34
CA ASP A 203 3.06 -19.54 2.43
C ASP A 203 2.64 -19.15 1.00
N GLU A 204 2.01 -17.99 0.82
CA GLU A 204 1.71 -17.42 -0.50
C GLU A 204 2.90 -16.66 -1.11
N CYS A 205 4.02 -16.57 -0.38
CA CYS A 205 5.23 -15.86 -0.79
C CYS A 205 6.38 -16.85 -1.06
N PRO A 206 6.72 -17.18 -2.33
CA PRO A 206 7.74 -18.19 -2.65
C PRO A 206 9.13 -17.92 -2.08
N ARG A 207 9.41 -16.65 -1.75
CA ARG A 207 10.67 -16.19 -1.16
C ARG A 207 10.80 -16.54 0.33
N ILE A 208 9.70 -16.89 0.99
CA ILE A 208 9.68 -17.30 2.40
C ILE A 208 9.62 -18.83 2.45
N THR A 209 10.77 -19.45 2.66
CA THR A 209 10.91 -20.91 2.61
C THR A 209 10.24 -21.59 3.81
N PRO A 210 9.71 -22.82 3.66
CA PRO A 210 9.18 -23.60 4.78
C PRO A 210 10.19 -23.77 5.93
N GLU A 211 11.48 -23.93 5.64
CA GLU A 211 12.54 -24.10 6.64
C GLU A 211 12.72 -22.82 7.47
N PHE A 212 12.63 -21.65 6.82
CA PHE A 212 12.63 -20.37 7.51
C PHE A 212 11.41 -20.24 8.43
N LEU A 213 10.21 -20.59 7.95
CA LEU A 213 8.99 -20.54 8.76
C LEU A 213 9.07 -21.47 9.98
N GLU A 214 9.61 -22.67 9.81
CA GLU A 214 9.76 -23.62 10.92
C GLU A 214 10.72 -23.08 11.99
N ARG A 215 11.84 -22.50 11.58
CA ARG A 215 12.76 -21.83 12.51
C ARG A 215 12.08 -20.66 13.23
N MET A 216 11.37 -19.79 12.51
CA MET A 216 10.67 -18.67 13.14
C MET A 216 9.56 -19.15 14.08
N ARG A 217 8.92 -20.29 13.78
CA ARG A 217 7.90 -20.91 14.63
C ARG A 217 8.48 -21.42 15.94
N THR A 218 9.74 -21.86 15.98
CA THR A 218 10.42 -22.25 17.22
C THR A 218 10.93 -21.06 18.02
N ASP A 219 11.30 -19.97 17.34
CA ASP A 219 11.93 -18.80 17.97
C ASP A 219 10.92 -17.77 18.51
N MET A 220 9.65 -17.86 18.12
CA MET A 220 8.59 -16.91 18.46
C MET A 220 7.45 -17.56 19.26
N SER A 221 6.68 -16.73 19.98
CA SER A 221 5.42 -17.20 20.54
C SER A 221 4.42 -17.55 19.42
N PRO A 222 3.48 -18.50 19.64
CA PRO A 222 2.48 -18.85 18.62
C PRO A 222 1.67 -17.65 18.11
N GLN A 223 1.39 -16.70 19.00
CA GLN A 223 0.67 -15.46 18.68
C GLN A 223 1.51 -14.54 17.78
N ALA A 224 2.76 -14.28 18.17
CA ALA A 224 3.66 -13.43 17.39
C ALA A 224 3.95 -14.04 16.01
N PHE A 225 4.11 -15.36 15.93
CA PHE A 225 4.28 -16.08 14.67
C PHE A 225 3.05 -15.92 13.74
N ARG A 226 1.85 -16.14 14.25
CA ARG A 226 0.61 -15.99 13.46
C ARG A 226 0.34 -14.54 13.05
N GLN A 227 0.68 -13.57 13.89
CA GLN A 227 0.58 -12.16 13.54
C GLN A 227 1.56 -11.80 12.41
N GLU A 228 2.82 -12.20 12.54
CA GLU A 228 3.90 -11.83 11.61
C GLU A 228 3.76 -12.51 10.24
N PHE A 229 3.43 -13.82 10.23
CA PHE A 229 3.45 -14.64 9.02
C PHE A 229 2.07 -14.96 8.45
N TYR A 230 1.03 -14.97 9.30
CA TYR A 230 -0.33 -15.34 8.88
C TYR A 230 -1.32 -14.18 8.97
N CYS A 231 -0.82 -12.95 9.14
CA CYS A 231 -1.64 -11.74 9.08
C CYS A 231 -2.81 -11.72 10.08
N GLU A 232 -2.66 -12.39 11.22
CA GLU A 232 -3.71 -12.42 12.24
C GLU A 232 -3.64 -11.18 13.14
N PHE A 233 -4.81 -10.60 13.43
CA PHE A 233 -4.90 -9.51 14.39
C PHE A 233 -5.10 -10.06 15.79
N TYR A 234 -4.24 -9.65 16.70
CA TYR A 234 -4.38 -9.91 18.13
C TYR A 234 -4.53 -8.62 18.91
N ASP A 235 -5.08 -8.70 20.13
CA ASP A 235 -5.02 -7.60 21.07
C ASP A 235 -3.57 -7.36 21.53
N ALA A 236 -3.24 -6.12 21.89
CA ALA A 236 -1.90 -5.81 22.38
C ALA A 236 -1.60 -6.62 23.65
N GLU A 237 -0.38 -7.13 23.79
CA GLU A 237 0.08 -7.91 24.95
C GLU A 237 -0.11 -7.17 26.30
N SER A 238 -0.33 -5.86 26.29
CA SER A 238 -0.66 -5.04 27.47
C SER A 238 -2.13 -5.12 27.92
N ALA A 239 -2.99 -5.84 27.21
CA ALA A 239 -4.36 -6.04 27.63
C ALA A 239 -4.39 -7.22 28.61
N ALA A 240 -4.47 -6.92 29.92
CA ALA A 240 -4.66 -7.91 30.98
C ALA A 240 -5.93 -8.79 30.79
N PHE A 241 -6.80 -8.40 29.84
CA PHE A 241 -7.99 -9.12 29.43
C PHE A 241 -8.08 -9.12 27.91
N SER A 242 -8.44 -10.26 27.31
CA SER A 242 -8.71 -10.34 25.88
C SER A 242 -9.84 -9.38 25.48
N GLY A 243 -9.84 -8.85 24.25
CA GLY A 243 -10.93 -7.99 23.76
C GLY A 243 -12.28 -8.69 23.81
N GLU A 244 -12.31 -10.03 23.71
CA GLU A 244 -13.51 -10.84 23.89
C GLU A 244 -14.03 -10.82 25.34
N THR A 245 -13.13 -10.78 26.33
CA THR A 245 -13.48 -10.63 27.75
C THR A 245 -14.07 -9.24 28.02
N VAL A 246 -13.52 -8.19 27.40
CA VAL A 246 -14.03 -6.82 27.52
C VAL A 246 -15.39 -6.68 26.83
N ASP A 247 -15.54 -7.20 25.61
CA ASP A 247 -16.80 -7.18 24.88
C ASP A 247 -17.91 -7.95 25.62
N ARG A 248 -17.57 -9.07 26.29
CA ARG A 248 -18.52 -9.78 27.17
C ARG A 248 -18.87 -8.97 28.43
N ALA A 249 -17.91 -8.29 29.05
CA ALA A 249 -18.16 -7.47 30.23
C ALA A 249 -19.00 -6.21 29.93
N MET A 250 -18.93 -5.71 28.69
CA MET A 250 -19.71 -4.55 28.21
C MET A 250 -21.14 -4.92 27.79
N ARG A 251 -21.44 -6.20 27.56
CA ARG A 251 -22.82 -6.67 27.38
C ARG A 251 -23.50 -6.74 28.75
N ARG A 252 -24.13 -5.63 29.16
CA ARG A 252 -24.99 -5.56 30.35
C ARG A 252 -26.31 -6.29 30.08
N ASP A 253 -26.28 -7.61 30.13
CA ASP A 253 -27.48 -8.39 30.42
C ASP A 253 -27.56 -8.53 31.94
N PHE A 254 -28.22 -7.56 32.58
CA PHE A 254 -28.70 -7.74 33.94
C PHE A 254 -30.03 -8.48 33.87
N ASP A 255 -30.02 -9.78 34.13
CA ASP A 255 -31.23 -10.46 34.59
C ASP A 255 -31.55 -9.91 35.97
N VAL A 256 -32.53 -9.02 36.02
CA VAL A 256 -33.14 -8.55 37.26
C VAL A 256 -33.92 -9.74 37.80
N PHE A 257 -33.34 -10.49 38.74
CA PHE A 257 -34.10 -11.44 39.54
C PHE A 257 -35.13 -10.65 40.36
N LEU A 258 -36.40 -10.89 40.06
CA LEU A 258 -37.59 -10.44 40.80
C LEU A 258 -37.59 -10.96 42.25
#